data_AF-A0A7X7HK45-F1
#
_entry.id   AF-A0A7X7HK45-F1
#
_cell.length_a   1.000
_cell.length_b   1.000
_cell.length_c   1.000
_cell.angle_alpha   90.00
_cell.angle_beta   90.00
_cell.angle_gamma   90.00
#
_symmetry.space_group_name_H-M   'P 1'
#
loop_
_entity.id
_entity.type
_entity.pdbx_description
1 polymer ?
#
loop_
_entity_poly.entity_id
_entity_poly.type
_entity_poly.pdbx_seq_one_letter_code
_entity_poly.pdbx_strand_id
1 'polypeptide(L)'
;MTRSHAGLLVLLAILLVVPLAMDRYLLSVMILILYLAYVGQAWNIMMGFCGQLSIGHALYIGLGAYTSAALFQHFGIVPWFGMVAAVLVCVAAASVIGWLAFRFGIGGTYFALLTIAFAEFTRIGFDHFDWVGASGGLFLRVEQQDNVD
;
A
#
# COMPACT_ATOMS: atom_id res chain seq x y z
N MET A 1 20.06 -26.43 8.49
CA MET A 1 19.13 -25.45 7.89
C MET A 1 18.78 -25.90 6.49
N THR A 2 17.50 -26.17 6.23
CA THR A 2 17.00 -26.59 4.89
C THR A 2 17.42 -25.56 3.84
N ARG A 3 17.78 -25.97 2.62
CA ARG A 3 18.24 -25.08 1.53
C ARG A 3 17.39 -23.82 1.33
N SER A 4 16.08 -23.91 1.58
CA SER A 4 15.14 -22.79 1.52
C SER A 4 15.40 -21.72 2.59
N HIS A 5 15.75 -22.10 3.82
CA HIS A 5 16.06 -21.15 4.91
C HIS A 5 17.37 -20.41 4.62
N ALA A 6 18.36 -21.11 4.04
CA ALA A 6 19.59 -20.47 3.61
C ALA A 6 19.34 -19.43 2.49
N GLY A 7 18.47 -19.75 1.52
CA GLY A 7 18.06 -18.80 0.48
C GLY A 7 17.36 -17.55 1.03
N LEU A 8 16.44 -17.72 2.00
CA LEU A 8 15.75 -16.60 2.64
C LEU A 8 16.69 -15.69 3.44
N LEU A 9 17.67 -16.28 4.14
CA LEU A 9 18.67 -15.51 4.88
C LEU A 9 19.58 -14.70 3.96
N VAL A 10 19.96 -15.26 2.81
CA VAL A 10 20.74 -14.53 1.79
C VAL A 10 19.92 -13.37 1.22
N LEU A 11 18.64 -13.60 0.90
CA LEU A 11 17.75 -12.54 0.42
C LEU A 11 17.59 -11.41 1.45
N LEU A 12 17.41 -11.75 2.72
CA LEU A 12 17.32 -10.77 3.80
C LEU A 12 18.61 -9.95 3.93
N ALA A 13 19.77 -10.62 3.88
CA ALA A 13 21.07 -9.96 3.93
C ALA A 13 21.24 -8.97 2.75
N ILE A 14 20.85 -9.36 1.54
CA ILE A 14 20.86 -8.47 0.37
C ILE A 14 19.97 -7.25 0.62
N LEU A 15 18.74 -7.45 1.09
CA LEU A 15 17.79 -6.36 1.31
C LEU A 15 18.26 -5.33 2.34
N LEU A 16 19.03 -5.76 3.34
CA LEU A 16 19.63 -4.88 4.36
C LEU A 16 20.86 -4.11 3.86
N VAL A 17 21.64 -4.71 2.95
CA VAL A 17 22.89 -4.12 2.43
C VAL A 17 22.63 -3.16 1.26
N VAL A 18 21.67 -3.48 0.40
CA VAL A 18 21.30 -2.67 -0.78
C VAL A 18 21.10 -1.18 -0.47
N PRO A 19 20.33 -0.75 0.54
CA PRO A 19 20.13 0.68 0.81
C PRO A 19 21.40 1.41 1.28
N LEU A 20 22.41 0.68 1.78
CA LEU A 20 23.67 1.25 2.25
C LEU A 20 24.71 1.40 1.12
N ALA A 21 24.57 0.65 0.04
CA ALA A 21 25.56 0.55 -1.03
C ALA A 21 25.12 1.19 -2.36
N MET A 22 23.82 1.49 -2.53
CA MET A 22 23.27 2.01 -3.79
C MET A 22 23.07 3.52 -3.79
N ASP A 23 23.19 4.11 -4.98
CA ASP A 23 22.80 5.49 -5.26
C ASP A 23 21.28 5.72 -5.09
N ARG A 24 20.87 6.94 -4.75
CA ARG A 24 19.48 7.32 -4.47
C ARG A 24 18.54 7.03 -5.65
N TYR A 25 18.99 7.21 -6.88
CA TYR A 25 18.19 6.90 -8.07
C TYR A 25 17.90 5.40 -8.15
N LEU A 26 18.95 4.58 -8.04
CA LEU A 26 18.84 3.13 -8.15
C LEU A 26 18.02 2.54 -7.01
N LEU A 27 18.17 3.09 -5.80
CA LEU A 27 17.36 2.75 -4.63
C LEU A 27 15.87 3.05 -4.89
N SER A 28 15.54 4.21 -5.45
CA SER A 28 14.16 4.57 -5.79
C SER A 28 13.54 3.63 -6.83
N VAL A 29 14.30 3.28 -7.86
CA VAL A 29 13.87 2.29 -8.87
C VAL A 29 13.64 0.92 -8.24
N MET A 30 14.53 0.49 -7.34
CA MET A 30 14.39 -0.78 -6.62
C MET A 30 13.14 -0.80 -5.74
N ILE A 31 12.86 0.29 -5.00
CA ILE A 31 11.63 0.44 -4.22
C ILE A 31 10.41 0.29 -5.14
N LEU A 32 10.40 0.97 -6.29
CA LEU A 32 9.28 0.89 -7.23
C LEU A 32 9.07 -0.53 -7.76
N ILE A 33 10.14 -1.24 -8.10
CA ILE A 33 10.08 -2.65 -8.54
C ILE A 33 9.49 -3.53 -7.44
N LEU A 34 10.01 -3.44 -6.22
CA LEU A 34 9.54 -4.25 -5.09
C LEU A 34 8.10 -3.91 -4.71
N TYR A 35 7.73 -2.64 -4.77
CA TYR A 35 6.37 -2.17 -4.54
C TYR A 35 5.39 -2.75 -5.57
N LEU A 36 5.72 -2.67 -6.87
CA LEU A 36 4.88 -3.24 -7.91
C LEU A 36 4.80 -4.78 -7.82
N ALA A 37 5.90 -5.44 -7.47
CA ALA A 37 5.90 -6.88 -7.21
C ALA A 37 4.99 -7.25 -6.03
N TYR A 38 5.04 -6.48 -4.95
CA TYR A 38 4.16 -6.65 -3.79
C TYR A 38 2.68 -6.47 -4.15
N VAL A 39 2.34 -5.40 -4.87
CA VAL A 39 0.96 -5.16 -5.34
C VAL A 39 0.50 -6.27 -6.29
N GLY A 40 1.38 -6.73 -7.17
CA GLY A 40 1.11 -7.86 -8.06
C GLY A 40 0.85 -9.16 -7.32
N GLN A 41 1.60 -9.44 -6.24
CA GLN A 41 1.35 -10.59 -5.37
C GLN A 41 0.03 -10.46 -4.61
N ALA A 42 -0.29 -9.28 -4.08
CA ALA A 42 -1.57 -9.03 -3.43
C ALA A 42 -2.75 -9.31 -4.39
N TRP A 43 -2.62 -8.86 -5.65
CA TRP A 43 -3.60 -9.14 -6.68
C TRP A 43 -3.68 -10.63 -7.04
N ASN A 44 -2.53 -11.32 -7.12
CA ASN A 44 -2.46 -12.75 -7.37
C ASN A 44 -3.10 -13.59 -6.25
N ILE A 45 -3.03 -13.15 -4.99
CA ILE A 45 -3.76 -13.79 -3.88
C ILE A 45 -5.26 -13.78 -4.15
N MET A 46 -5.82 -12.64 -4.55
CA MET A 46 -7.25 -12.51 -4.79
C MET A 46 -7.70 -13.22 -6.08
N MET A 47 -7.05 -12.95 -7.20
CA MET A 47 -7.46 -13.54 -8.48
C MET A 47 -6.96 -14.97 -8.64
N GLY A 48 -5.68 -15.22 -8.38
CA GLY A 48 -5.03 -16.50 -8.67
C GLY A 48 -5.46 -17.60 -7.69
N PHE A 49 -5.43 -17.32 -6.39
CA PHE A 49 -5.76 -18.33 -5.38
C PHE A 49 -7.24 -18.34 -4.99
N CYS A 50 -7.85 -17.17 -4.78
CA CYS A 50 -9.28 -17.10 -4.42
C CYS A 50 -10.23 -17.12 -5.62
N GLY A 51 -9.72 -16.97 -6.86
CA GLY A 51 -10.55 -16.97 -8.07
C GLY A 51 -11.47 -15.75 -8.20
N GLN A 52 -11.17 -14.64 -7.51
CA GLN A 52 -11.98 -13.43 -7.51
C GLN A 52 -11.21 -12.25 -8.11
N LEU A 53 -11.74 -11.68 -9.20
CA LEU A 53 -11.19 -10.48 -9.82
C LEU A 53 -11.47 -9.26 -8.93
N SER A 54 -10.45 -8.73 -8.27
CA SER A 54 -10.52 -7.47 -7.50
C SER A 54 -9.79 -6.35 -8.24
N ILE A 55 -10.52 -5.32 -8.66
CA ILE A 55 -9.97 -4.13 -9.33
C ILE A 55 -9.84 -2.96 -8.34
N GLY A 56 -10.32 -3.11 -7.12
CA GLY A 56 -10.25 -2.07 -6.07
C GLY A 56 -8.90 -1.94 -5.35
N HIS A 57 -7.80 -2.54 -5.82
CA HIS A 57 -6.51 -2.49 -5.11
C HIS A 57 -5.97 -1.06 -4.92
N ALA A 58 -6.30 -0.14 -5.83
CA ALA A 58 -5.98 1.28 -5.73
C ALA A 58 -6.54 1.94 -4.45
N LEU A 59 -7.70 1.47 -3.96
CA LEU A 59 -8.29 1.95 -2.70
C LEU A 59 -7.35 1.68 -1.51
N TYR A 60 -6.84 0.46 -1.40
CA TYR A 60 -5.97 0.08 -0.26
C TYR A 60 -4.61 0.75 -0.33
N ILE A 61 -4.08 0.90 -1.54
CA ILE A 61 -2.85 1.66 -1.78
C ILE A 61 -3.04 3.12 -1.34
N GLY A 62 -4.12 3.76 -1.79
CA GLY A 62 -4.45 5.14 -1.45
C GLY A 62 -4.68 5.33 0.05
N LEU A 63 -5.54 4.52 0.66
CA LEU A 63 -5.81 4.57 2.10
C LEU A 63 -4.54 4.41 2.92
N GLY A 64 -3.68 3.45 2.59
CA GLY A 64 -2.43 3.22 3.32
C GLY A 64 -1.45 4.39 3.18
N ALA A 65 -1.24 4.86 1.95
CA ALA A 65 -0.33 5.98 1.67
C ALA A 65 -0.78 7.26 2.36
N TYR A 66 -2.06 7.63 2.23
CA TYR A 66 -2.61 8.82 2.85
C TYR A 66 -2.70 8.73 4.37
N THR A 67 -2.99 7.57 4.95
CA THR A 67 -2.97 7.40 6.41
C THR A 67 -1.57 7.68 6.95
N SER A 68 -0.54 7.05 6.36
CA SER A 68 0.85 7.27 6.80
C SER A 68 1.30 8.72 6.55
N ALA A 69 0.96 9.30 5.40
CA ALA A 69 1.32 10.68 5.05
C ALA A 69 0.65 11.71 5.98
N ALA A 70 -0.64 11.53 6.26
CA ALA A 70 -1.40 12.43 7.14
C ALA A 70 -0.92 12.34 8.59
N LEU A 71 -0.59 11.14 9.08
CA LEU A 71 0.00 10.96 10.41
C LEU A 71 1.35 11.67 10.55
N PHE A 72 2.19 11.58 9.52
CA PHE A 72 3.46 12.29 9.51
C PHE A 72 3.27 13.81 9.45
N GLN A 73 2.42 14.31 8.55
CA GLN A 73 2.25 15.75 8.33
C GLN A 73 1.55 16.47 9.50
N HIS A 74 0.50 15.86 10.07
CA HIS A 74 -0.30 16.51 11.12
C HIS A 74 0.22 16.25 12.53
N PHE A 75 0.80 15.06 12.78
CA PHE A 75 1.20 14.63 14.12
C PHE A 75 2.71 14.40 14.27
N GLY A 76 3.49 14.52 13.19
CA GLY A 76 4.94 14.25 13.23
C GLY A 76 5.29 12.79 13.51
N ILE A 77 4.33 11.87 13.36
CA ILE A 77 4.54 10.44 13.64
C ILE A 77 5.44 9.86 12.56
N VAL A 78 6.53 9.21 12.97
CA VAL A 78 7.48 8.59 12.03
C VAL A 78 6.78 7.53 11.17
N PRO A 79 7.17 7.38 9.89
CA PRO A 79 6.50 6.48 8.95
C PRO A 79 6.38 5.02 9.43
N TRP A 80 7.31 4.54 10.26
CA TRP A 80 7.26 3.19 10.83
C TRP A 80 6.01 2.92 11.67
N PHE A 81 5.61 3.86 12.54
CA PHE A 81 4.37 3.74 13.30
C PHE A 81 3.16 4.11 12.43
N GLY A 82 3.33 5.03 11.49
CA GLY A 82 2.34 5.33 10.46
C GLY A 82 1.91 4.10 9.65
N MET A 83 2.84 3.20 9.34
CA MET A 83 2.57 1.94 8.65
C MET A 83 1.62 1.02 9.44
N VAL A 84 1.79 0.92 10.77
CA VAL A 84 0.91 0.09 11.60
C VAL A 84 -0.53 0.63 11.56
N ALA A 85 -0.68 1.95 11.70
CA ALA A 85 -1.99 2.59 11.58
C ALA A 85 -2.60 2.40 10.17
N ALA A 86 -1.79 2.55 9.12
CA ALA A 86 -2.20 2.32 7.74
C ALA A 86 -2.71 0.88 7.52
N VAL A 87 -2.01 -0.13 8.07
CA VAL A 87 -2.45 -1.53 8.01
C VAL A 87 -3.80 -1.70 8.70
N LEU A 88 -3.98 -1.14 9.90
CA LEU A 88 -5.25 -1.23 10.63
C LEU A 88 -6.41 -0.59 9.84
N VAL A 89 -6.20 0.57 9.23
CA VAL A 89 -7.21 1.23 8.38
C VAL A 89 -7.56 0.37 7.16
N CYS A 90 -6.55 -0.18 6.47
CA CYS A 90 -6.77 -1.06 5.33
C CYS A 90 -7.48 -2.36 5.72
N VAL A 91 -7.13 -2.97 6.86
CA VAL A 91 -7.80 -4.17 7.38
C VAL A 91 -9.25 -3.87 7.73
N ALA A 92 -9.54 -2.73 8.36
CA ALA A 92 -10.91 -2.32 8.66
C ALA A 92 -11.74 -2.14 7.37
N ALA A 93 -11.21 -1.42 6.38
CA ALA A 93 -11.86 -1.23 5.10
C ALA A 93 -12.08 -2.57 4.36
N ALA A 94 -11.04 -3.41 4.29
CA ALA A 94 -11.11 -4.73 3.65
C ALA A 94 -12.11 -5.66 4.36
N SER A 95 -12.20 -5.60 5.69
CA SER A 95 -13.17 -6.37 6.47
C SER A 95 -14.60 -5.95 6.18
N VAL A 96 -14.87 -4.65 6.05
CA VAL A 96 -16.19 -4.14 5.68
C VAL A 96 -16.57 -4.58 4.25
N ILE A 97 -15.67 -4.36 3.28
CA ILE A 97 -15.91 -4.71 1.88
C ILE A 97 -16.08 -6.23 1.72
N GLY A 98 -15.20 -7.01 2.37
CA GLY A 98 -15.25 -8.47 2.38
C GLY A 98 -16.52 -9.00 3.06
N TRP A 99 -16.91 -8.42 4.20
CA TRP A 99 -18.16 -8.78 4.87
C TRP A 99 -19.37 -8.52 3.98
N LEU A 100 -19.45 -7.37 3.30
CA LEU A 100 -20.51 -7.09 2.31
C LEU A 100 -20.51 -8.13 1.17
N ALA A 101 -19.34 -8.39 0.58
CA ALA A 101 -19.21 -9.33 -0.52
C ALA A 101 -19.74 -10.73 -0.13
N PHE A 102 -19.34 -11.25 1.02
CA PHE A 102 -19.78 -12.56 1.50
C PHE A 102 -21.24 -12.55 1.94
N ARG A 103 -21.71 -11.49 2.61
CA ARG A 103 -23.08 -11.37 3.12
C ARG A 103 -24.13 -11.42 2.01
N PHE A 104 -23.80 -10.88 0.83
CA PHE A 104 -24.67 -10.84 -0.35
C PHE A 104 -24.33 -11.93 -1.39
N GLY A 105 -23.37 -12.82 -1.09
CA GLY A 105 -22.99 -13.92 -1.98
C GLY A 105 -22.44 -13.43 -3.33
N ILE A 106 -21.76 -12.29 -3.35
CA ILE A 106 -21.27 -11.65 -4.56
C ILE A 106 -20.04 -12.41 -5.05
N GLY A 107 -20.10 -12.94 -6.27
CA GLY A 107 -19.01 -13.71 -6.87
C GLY A 107 -18.67 -13.28 -8.29
N GLY A 108 -17.44 -13.55 -8.70
CA GLY A 108 -16.99 -13.39 -10.08
C GLY A 108 -17.00 -11.93 -10.54
N THR A 109 -17.66 -11.63 -11.65
CA THR A 109 -17.69 -10.28 -12.24
C THR A 109 -18.36 -9.26 -11.33
N TYR A 110 -19.35 -9.65 -10.54
CA TYR A 110 -20.02 -8.73 -9.61
C TYR A 110 -19.09 -8.29 -8.47
N PHE A 111 -18.13 -9.13 -8.07
CA PHE A 111 -17.12 -8.75 -7.09
C PHE A 111 -16.17 -7.69 -7.65
N ALA A 112 -15.81 -7.80 -8.93
CA ALA A 112 -15.03 -6.77 -9.62
C ALA A 112 -15.78 -5.42 -9.60
N LEU A 113 -17.07 -5.41 -9.96
CA LEU A 113 -17.90 -4.20 -9.93
C LEU A 113 -18.01 -3.60 -8.52
N LEU A 114 -18.20 -4.44 -7.50
CA LEU A 114 -18.23 -4.02 -6.11
C LEU A 114 -16.93 -3.31 -5.72
N THR A 115 -15.78 -3.92 -6.02
CA THR A 115 -14.47 -3.35 -5.65
C THR A 115 -14.14 -2.07 -6.42
N ILE A 116 -14.58 -1.93 -7.68
CA ILE A 116 -14.49 -0.67 -8.43
C ILE A 116 -15.37 0.41 -7.79
N ALA A 117 -16.61 0.08 -7.44
CA ALA A 117 -17.53 1.03 -6.82
C ALA A 117 -16.97 1.56 -5.49
N PHE A 118 -16.37 0.70 -4.66
CA PHE A 118 -15.68 1.14 -3.44
C PHE A 118 -14.46 2.01 -3.73
N ALA A 119 -13.64 1.64 -4.72
CA ALA A 119 -12.49 2.45 -5.10
C ALA A 119 -12.89 3.85 -5.53
N GLU A 120 -13.94 3.98 -6.35
CA GLU A 120 -14.44 5.28 -6.79
C GLU A 120 -15.13 6.04 -5.66
N PHE A 121 -15.89 5.37 -4.80
CA PHE A 121 -16.47 5.97 -3.61
C PHE A 121 -15.39 6.59 -2.71
N THR A 122 -14.30 5.86 -2.45
CA THR A 122 -13.18 6.39 -1.67
C THR A 122 -12.48 7.53 -2.39
N ARG A 123 -12.28 7.46 -3.72
CA ARG A 123 -11.69 8.56 -4.49
C ARG A 123 -12.52 9.85 -4.36
N ILE A 124 -13.82 9.78 -4.58
CA ILE A 124 -14.74 10.92 -4.44
C ILE A 124 -14.78 11.43 -2.99
N GLY A 125 -14.75 10.52 -2.01
CA GLY A 125 -14.68 10.88 -0.60
C GLY A 125 -13.42 11.68 -0.27
N PHE A 126 -12.27 11.27 -0.81
CA PHE A 126 -11.00 11.98 -0.64
C PHE A 126 -11.00 13.35 -1.35
N ASP A 127 -11.64 13.46 -2.51
CA ASP A 127 -11.78 14.75 -3.23
C ASP A 127 -12.51 15.82 -2.41
N HIS A 128 -13.36 15.43 -1.46
CA HIS A 128 -14.13 16.35 -0.59
C HIS A 128 -13.61 16.40 0.84
N PHE A 129 -12.47 15.77 1.13
CA PHE A 129 -11.95 15.66 2.48
C PHE A 129 -10.75 16.59 2.71
N ASP A 130 -11.04 17.80 3.19
CA ASP A 130 -10.06 18.87 3.39
C ASP A 130 -8.89 18.48 4.30
N TRP A 131 -9.13 17.60 5.28
CA TRP A 131 -8.08 17.13 6.20
C TRP A 131 -6.92 16.41 5.49
N VAL A 132 -7.19 15.81 4.33
CA VAL A 132 -6.22 15.08 3.52
C VAL A 132 -5.72 15.92 2.32
N GLY A 133 -6.05 17.22 2.30
CA GLY A 133 -5.70 18.11 1.21
C GLY A 133 -6.63 18.01 0.00
N ALA A 134 -7.76 17.32 0.13
CA ALA A 134 -8.79 17.18 -0.89
C ALA A 134 -8.19 16.75 -2.25
N SER A 135 -8.66 17.35 -3.35
CA SER A 135 -8.12 17.12 -4.70
C SER A 135 -6.66 17.58 -4.90
N GLY A 136 -6.13 18.41 -4.01
CA GLY A 136 -4.74 18.89 -4.05
C GLY A 136 -3.72 17.90 -3.48
N GLY A 137 -4.17 16.93 -2.68
CA GLY A 137 -3.33 15.95 -2.01
C GLY A 137 -2.48 16.53 -0.87
N LEU A 138 -1.59 15.69 -0.31
CA LEU A 138 -0.70 16.06 0.79
C LEU A 138 0.73 16.34 0.29
N PHE A 139 1.23 17.54 0.58
CA PHE A 139 2.63 17.90 0.33
C PHE A 139 3.47 17.58 1.56
N LEU A 140 4.18 16.46 1.50
CA LEU A 140 5.13 16.08 2.53
C LEU A 140 6.32 17.03 2.50
N ARG A 141 6.63 17.65 3.65
CA ARG A 141 7.84 18.45 3.82
C ARG A 141 9.04 17.50 3.78
N VAL A 142 9.79 17.54 2.69
CA VAL A 142 11.06 16.84 2.58
C VAL A 142 12.11 17.75 3.21
N GLU A 143 12.73 17.28 4.29
CA GLU A 143 13.94 17.93 4.79
C GLU A 143 15.02 17.69 3.73
N GLN A 144 15.38 18.76 3.02
CA GLN A 144 16.40 18.67 2.00
C GLN A 144 17.74 18.44 2.70
N GLN A 145 18.21 17.19 2.69
CA GLN A 145 19.57 16.86 3.11
C GLN A 145 20.53 17.36 2.02
N ASP A 146 20.80 18.67 2.02
CA ASP A 146 21.85 19.34 1.23
C ASP A 146 23.24 18.99 1.80
N ASN A 147 23.60 17.71 1.86
CA ASN A 147 24.99 17.30 2.13
C ASN A 147 25.33 16.01 1.39
N VAL A 148 25.96 16.19 0.22
CA VAL A 148 27.07 15.40 -0.32
C VAL A 148 27.78 16.38 -1.28
N ASP A 149 29.00 16.91 -1.13
CA ASP A 149 30.27 16.47 -0.52
C ASP A 149 30.45 14.96 -0.31
#